data_AF-A0A319BYI6-F1
#
_entry.id   AF-A0A319BYI6-F1
#
_cell.length_a   1.000
_cell.length_b   1.000
_cell.length_c   1.000
_cell.angle_alpha   90.00
_cell.angle_beta   90.00
_cell.angle_gamma   90.00
#
_symmetry.space_group_name_H-M   'P 1'
#
loop_
_entity.id
_entity.type
_entity.pdbx_description
1 polymer ?
#
loop_
_entity_poly.entity_id
_entity_poly.type
_entity_poly.pdbx_seq_one_letter_code
_entity_poly.pdbx_strand_id
1 'polypeptide(L)'
;MLAVGLSPADAAPYLAGSQSVSIACFNSTTNVTLSGDEAAIDALKAVLDAVGIFARKLRTGVTYHPHHLHSVTDAYAETIGEVEPAEKYSSSNRSSRVIMVSTVSGQRVPAETLREGSYWASNLVRPVRFLQAFRGLLSKRGVVKKLDGSHRLLMDITYCLEIGPHGALRGPTQEILQAQDQTMSYLAPLQRGLAGVNSLLQADEEEEKVRVMPPSALVSLADLPSYAWDHSRNYFLESRTSRNHRLRNEPRSKLLGETAVDWNPLDARWGNFLIRSEHPWIEDHRINGTVLFPAAGMMAMAVEAMQQQGQHLADDRAILGYELCDISLSTALVIPDHERGVEVQFSLRCQPGGGDPGSGRDHRGWWSDFRLCAYLEGSEWEEICSGAIRVDFGVAPSGIGTQRVAEARQHQRSTKDGRPRQPDR
;
A
#
# COMPACT_ATOMS: atom_id res chain seq x y z
N MET A 1 -29.68 -9.07 -48.24
CA MET A 1 -28.21 -8.85 -48.20
C MET A 1 -27.51 -10.05 -47.59
N LEU A 2 -26.25 -10.29 -47.95
CA LEU A 2 -25.44 -11.44 -47.55
C LEU A 2 -24.06 -10.98 -47.09
N ALA A 3 -23.68 -11.26 -45.84
CA ALA A 3 -22.31 -11.06 -45.36
C ALA A 3 -21.47 -12.28 -45.76
N VAL A 4 -20.35 -12.06 -46.44
CA VAL A 4 -19.52 -13.10 -47.05
C VAL A 4 -18.07 -12.93 -46.61
N GLY A 5 -17.45 -14.04 -46.18
CA GLY A 5 -16.05 -14.11 -45.79
C GLY A 5 -15.10 -14.22 -46.99
N LEU A 6 -15.14 -13.23 -47.89
CA LEU A 6 -14.28 -13.13 -49.05
C LEU A 6 -13.67 -11.74 -49.17
N SER A 7 -12.49 -11.66 -49.80
CA SER A 7 -11.97 -10.37 -50.23
C SER A 7 -12.80 -9.80 -51.40
N PRO A 8 -12.74 -8.49 -51.67
CA PRO A 8 -13.39 -7.91 -52.84
C PRO A 8 -12.97 -8.54 -54.17
N ALA A 9 -11.71 -8.94 -54.29
CA ALA A 9 -11.20 -9.60 -55.49
C ALA A 9 -11.73 -11.03 -55.62
N ASP A 10 -11.78 -11.78 -54.51
CA ASP A 10 -12.26 -13.16 -54.49
C ASP A 10 -13.78 -13.27 -54.64
N ALA A 11 -14.51 -12.19 -54.33
CA ALA A 11 -15.95 -12.10 -54.58
C ALA A 11 -16.27 -11.87 -56.08
N ALA A 12 -15.36 -11.26 -56.84
CA ALA A 12 -15.62 -10.86 -58.23
C ALA A 12 -16.00 -12.03 -59.18
N PRO A 13 -15.37 -13.21 -59.13
CA PRO A 13 -15.76 -14.36 -59.95
C PRO A 13 -17.20 -14.82 -59.72
N TYR A 14 -17.69 -14.73 -58.47
CA TYR A 14 -19.06 -15.12 -58.12
C TYR A 14 -20.11 -14.09 -58.57
N LEU A 15 -19.69 -12.84 -58.82
CA LEU A 15 -20.54 -11.75 -59.26
C LEU A 15 -20.54 -11.59 -60.79
N ALA A 16 -19.51 -12.07 -61.49
CA ALA A 16 -19.34 -11.92 -62.93
C ALA A 16 -20.52 -12.46 -63.78
N GLY A 17 -21.33 -13.36 -63.22
CA GLY A 17 -22.49 -13.96 -63.90
C GLY A 17 -23.85 -13.36 -63.52
N SER A 18 -23.94 -12.39 -62.60
CA SER A 18 -25.21 -11.84 -62.12
C SER A 18 -25.20 -10.32 -62.09
N GLN A 19 -26.12 -9.69 -62.86
CA GLN A 19 -26.36 -8.24 -62.76
C GLN A 19 -27.24 -7.87 -61.56
N SER A 20 -27.83 -8.87 -60.89
CA SER A 20 -28.76 -8.68 -59.77
C SER A 20 -28.06 -8.62 -58.41
N VAL A 21 -26.74 -8.84 -58.34
CA VAL A 21 -25.97 -8.83 -57.08
C VAL A 21 -24.72 -7.98 -57.23
N SER A 22 -24.49 -7.09 -56.28
CA SER A 22 -23.32 -6.22 -56.21
C SER A 22 -22.75 -6.14 -54.80
N ILE A 23 -21.49 -5.72 -54.68
CA ILE A 23 -20.89 -5.43 -53.37
C ILE A 23 -21.46 -4.12 -52.86
N ALA A 24 -22.18 -4.19 -51.74
CA ALA A 24 -22.73 -3.02 -51.06
C ALA A 24 -21.81 -2.50 -49.95
N CYS A 25 -21.07 -3.38 -49.27
CA CYS A 25 -20.15 -2.95 -48.22
C CYS A 25 -18.79 -3.65 -48.35
N PHE A 26 -17.72 -2.86 -48.30
CA PHE A 26 -16.35 -3.30 -48.18
C PHE A 26 -15.96 -3.22 -46.69
N ASN A 27 -16.20 -4.30 -45.93
CA ASN A 27 -16.05 -4.30 -44.48
C ASN A 27 -14.59 -4.52 -44.05
N SER A 28 -13.87 -5.46 -44.66
CA SER A 28 -12.46 -5.72 -44.33
C SER A 28 -11.70 -6.28 -45.54
N THR A 29 -10.46 -6.72 -45.35
CA THR A 29 -9.68 -7.44 -46.37
C THR A 29 -10.29 -8.77 -46.79
N THR A 30 -11.12 -9.38 -45.95
CA THR A 30 -11.67 -10.73 -46.11
C THR A 30 -13.17 -10.79 -45.81
N ASN A 31 -13.84 -9.63 -45.78
CA ASN A 31 -15.25 -9.54 -45.44
C ASN A 31 -15.94 -8.48 -46.32
N VAL A 32 -16.92 -8.92 -47.10
CA VAL A 32 -17.78 -8.05 -47.91
C VAL A 32 -19.24 -8.32 -47.63
N THR A 33 -20.09 -7.31 -47.82
CA THR A 33 -21.55 -7.51 -47.82
C THR A 33 -22.08 -7.33 -49.23
N LEU A 34 -22.76 -8.36 -49.71
CA LEU A 34 -23.42 -8.36 -51.00
C LEU A 34 -24.88 -7.94 -50.85
N SER A 35 -25.36 -7.18 -51.82
CA SER A 35 -26.75 -6.74 -51.92
C SER A 35 -27.29 -7.08 -53.31
N GLY A 36 -28.57 -7.42 -53.36
CA GLY A 36 -29.22 -7.92 -54.55
C GLY A 36 -30.61 -8.45 -54.25
N ASP A 37 -31.26 -8.95 -55.30
CA ASP A 37 -32.57 -9.58 -55.21
C ASP A 37 -32.53 -10.81 -54.30
N GLU A 38 -33.62 -11.06 -53.58
CA GLU A 38 -33.66 -12.14 -52.58
C GLU A 38 -33.36 -13.51 -53.19
N ALA A 39 -33.98 -13.83 -54.33
CA ALA A 39 -33.73 -15.09 -55.04
C ALA A 39 -32.27 -15.24 -55.49
N ALA A 40 -31.64 -14.15 -55.93
CA ALA A 40 -30.24 -14.15 -56.35
C ALA A 40 -29.29 -14.30 -55.16
N ILE A 41 -29.59 -13.65 -54.03
CA ILE A 41 -28.85 -13.80 -52.78
C ILE A 41 -28.95 -15.23 -52.24
N ASP A 42 -30.13 -15.85 -52.30
CA ASP A 42 -30.34 -17.22 -51.82
C ASP A 42 -29.63 -18.26 -52.71
N ALA A 43 -29.68 -18.08 -54.03
CA ALA A 43 -28.94 -18.91 -54.97
C ALA A 43 -27.42 -18.78 -54.74
N LEU A 44 -26.91 -17.55 -54.58
CA LEU A 44 -25.49 -17.31 -54.32
C LEU A 44 -25.05 -17.89 -52.98
N LYS A 45 -25.89 -17.79 -51.94
CA LYS A 45 -25.60 -18.41 -50.64
C LYS A 45 -25.44 -19.92 -50.78
N ALA A 46 -26.33 -20.60 -51.52
CA ALA A 46 -26.23 -22.04 -51.74
C ALA A 46 -24.92 -22.44 -52.45
N VAL A 47 -24.48 -21.65 -53.43
CA VAL A 47 -23.19 -21.84 -54.09
C VAL A 47 -22.03 -21.69 -53.10
N LEU A 48 -22.02 -20.62 -52.31
CA LEU A 48 -20.94 -20.36 -51.34
C LEU A 48 -20.89 -21.42 -50.23
N ASP A 49 -22.05 -21.86 -49.74
CA ASP A 49 -22.16 -22.94 -48.75
C ASP A 49 -21.57 -24.26 -49.30
N ALA A 50 -21.84 -24.58 -50.59
CA ALA A 50 -21.35 -25.81 -51.22
C ALA A 50 -19.81 -25.85 -51.35
N VAL A 51 -19.16 -24.68 -51.44
CA VAL A 51 -17.70 -24.55 -51.51
C VAL A 51 -17.09 -24.26 -50.12
N GLY A 52 -17.90 -24.24 -49.06
CA GLY A 52 -17.45 -24.06 -47.67
C GLY A 52 -17.03 -22.64 -47.32
N ILE A 53 -17.49 -21.63 -48.07
CA ILE A 53 -17.21 -20.21 -47.81
C ILE A 53 -18.24 -19.66 -46.83
N PHE A 54 -17.79 -18.94 -45.81
CA PHE A 54 -18.70 -18.31 -44.85
C PHE A 54 -19.65 -17.33 -45.54
N ALA A 55 -20.96 -17.58 -45.44
CA ALA A 55 -22.02 -16.73 -45.96
C ALA A 55 -23.22 -16.66 -45.01
N ARG A 56 -23.54 -15.47 -44.50
CA ARG A 56 -24.64 -15.24 -43.55
C ARG A 56 -25.65 -14.24 -44.11
N LYS A 57 -26.90 -14.68 -44.31
CA LYS A 57 -28.00 -13.81 -44.74
C LYS A 57 -28.33 -12.81 -43.62
N LEU A 58 -28.38 -11.52 -43.98
CA LEU A 58 -28.67 -10.44 -43.04
C LEU A 58 -30.16 -10.11 -43.05
N ARG A 59 -30.74 -9.89 -41.86
CA ARG A 59 -32.15 -9.53 -41.69
C ARG A 59 -32.34 -8.02 -41.83
N THR A 60 -32.31 -7.52 -43.07
CA THR A 60 -32.42 -6.08 -43.36
C THR A 60 -33.85 -5.62 -43.61
N GLY A 61 -34.79 -6.52 -43.96
CA GLY A 61 -36.18 -6.18 -44.28
C GLY A 61 -36.38 -5.38 -45.58
N VAL A 62 -35.30 -4.80 -46.12
CA VAL A 62 -35.27 -3.98 -47.34
C VAL A 62 -34.03 -4.36 -48.16
N THR A 63 -34.15 -4.30 -49.50
CA THR A 63 -33.03 -4.49 -50.43
C THR A 63 -32.31 -3.18 -50.69
N TYR A 64 -31.07 -3.04 -50.19
CA TYR A 64 -30.21 -1.89 -50.50
C TYR A 64 -29.46 -2.11 -51.82
N HIS A 65 -30.19 -2.40 -52.90
CA HIS A 65 -29.61 -2.60 -54.23
C HIS A 65 -29.69 -1.29 -54.99
N PRO A 66 -28.58 -0.80 -55.61
CA PRO A 66 -28.57 0.51 -56.27
C PRO A 66 -29.72 0.69 -57.27
N HIS A 67 -30.03 -0.34 -58.07
CA HIS A 67 -31.12 -0.30 -59.04
C HIS A 67 -32.49 -0.01 -58.42
N HIS A 68 -32.78 -0.52 -57.22
CA HIS A 68 -34.06 -0.25 -56.54
C HIS A 68 -34.06 1.15 -55.93
N LEU A 69 -32.92 1.59 -55.39
CA LEU A 69 -32.81 2.83 -54.65
C LEU A 69 -32.67 4.07 -55.55
N HIS A 70 -32.15 3.95 -56.77
CA HIS A 70 -32.03 5.08 -57.71
C HIS A 70 -33.38 5.76 -58.01
N SER A 71 -34.48 5.02 -57.96
CA SER A 71 -35.82 5.58 -58.21
C SER A 71 -36.28 6.59 -57.14
N VAL A 72 -35.69 6.55 -55.94
CA VAL A 72 -36.10 7.39 -54.81
C VAL A 72 -35.05 8.42 -54.40
N THR A 73 -33.86 8.44 -55.02
CA THR A 73 -32.76 9.32 -54.59
C THR A 73 -33.08 10.79 -54.69
N ASP A 74 -33.76 11.21 -55.76
CA ASP A 74 -34.02 12.63 -56.02
C ASP A 74 -35.03 13.18 -55.01
N ALA A 75 -36.16 12.47 -54.83
CA ALA A 75 -37.14 12.80 -53.81
C ALA A 75 -36.55 12.74 -52.39
N TYR A 76 -35.66 11.79 -52.11
CA TYR A 76 -34.97 11.68 -50.83
C TYR A 76 -34.02 12.87 -50.57
N ALA A 77 -33.23 13.26 -51.56
CA ALA A 77 -32.32 14.41 -51.46
C ALA A 77 -33.10 15.72 -51.27
N GLU A 78 -34.18 15.91 -52.03
CA GLU A 78 -35.06 17.09 -51.94
C GLU A 78 -35.74 17.17 -50.57
N THR A 79 -36.19 16.05 -50.02
CA THR A 79 -36.82 15.98 -48.70
C THR A 79 -35.86 16.33 -47.56
N ILE A 80 -34.59 15.92 -47.65
CA ILE A 80 -33.56 16.32 -46.68
C ILE A 80 -33.25 17.81 -46.80
N GLY A 81 -33.21 18.33 -48.03
CA GLY A 81 -32.89 19.72 -48.30
C GLY A 81 -31.46 20.10 -47.86
N GLU A 82 -31.32 21.31 -47.31
CA GLU A 82 -30.09 21.78 -46.69
C GLU A 82 -30.15 21.60 -45.18
N VAL A 83 -29.18 20.87 -44.62
CA VAL A 83 -29.09 20.63 -43.18
C VAL A 83 -28.38 21.81 -42.51
N GLU A 84 -29.08 22.48 -41.60
CA GLU A 84 -28.53 23.58 -40.82
C GLU A 84 -27.74 23.08 -39.60
N PRO A 85 -26.62 23.74 -39.24
CA PRO A 85 -25.93 23.46 -37.99
C PRO A 85 -26.83 23.77 -36.78
N ALA A 86 -26.82 22.90 -35.77
CA ALA A 86 -27.54 23.18 -34.53
C ALA A 86 -27.00 24.45 -33.83
N GLU A 87 -27.90 25.37 -33.49
CA GLU A 87 -27.60 26.72 -32.94
C GLU A 87 -26.58 26.70 -31.78
N LYS A 88 -26.65 25.68 -30.91
CA LYS A 88 -25.75 25.51 -29.75
C LYS A 88 -24.28 25.30 -30.11
N TYR A 89 -23.96 24.93 -31.34
CA TYR A 89 -22.59 24.66 -31.79
C TYR A 89 -22.03 25.74 -32.73
N SER A 90 -22.85 26.73 -33.11
CA SER A 90 -22.46 27.85 -33.98
C SER A 90 -21.59 28.90 -33.27
N SER A 91 -21.73 29.05 -31.96
CA SER A 91 -21.10 30.13 -31.18
C SER A 91 -19.79 29.75 -30.46
N SER A 92 -19.34 28.50 -30.56
CA SER A 92 -18.10 28.06 -29.91
C SER A 92 -17.08 27.60 -30.94
N ASN A 93 -15.82 28.01 -30.75
CA ASN A 93 -14.63 27.63 -31.51
C ASN A 93 -14.30 26.10 -31.42
N ARG A 94 -15.31 25.26 -31.12
CA ARG A 94 -15.23 23.81 -30.87
C ARG A 94 -15.65 22.97 -32.09
N SER A 95 -16.38 23.52 -33.06
CA SER A 95 -16.77 22.74 -34.26
C SER A 95 -15.57 22.32 -35.12
N SER A 96 -14.45 23.05 -35.02
CA SER A 96 -13.22 22.82 -35.79
C SER A 96 -12.38 21.61 -35.36
N ARG A 97 -12.82 20.79 -34.39
CA ARG A 97 -12.00 19.70 -33.82
C ARG A 97 -12.43 18.28 -34.19
N VAL A 98 -13.67 18.07 -34.65
CA VAL A 98 -14.18 16.72 -34.97
C VAL A 98 -13.97 16.45 -36.46
N ILE A 99 -13.24 15.39 -36.78
CA ILE A 99 -12.97 14.97 -38.15
C ILE A 99 -13.90 13.82 -38.51
N MET A 100 -14.65 13.96 -39.61
CA MET A 100 -15.41 12.86 -40.19
C MET A 100 -14.67 12.30 -41.41
N VAL A 101 -14.50 10.97 -41.45
CA VAL A 101 -14.08 10.24 -42.66
C VAL A 101 -15.31 9.58 -43.25
N SER A 102 -15.68 9.99 -44.46
CA SER A 102 -16.85 9.45 -45.16
C SER A 102 -16.55 8.06 -45.68
N THR A 103 -17.46 7.12 -45.43
CA THR A 103 -17.45 5.79 -46.05
C THR A 103 -17.97 5.81 -47.50
N VAL A 104 -18.54 6.92 -47.98
CA VAL A 104 -18.98 7.08 -49.37
C VAL A 104 -17.79 7.37 -50.29
N SER A 105 -16.92 8.30 -49.86
CA SER A 105 -15.70 8.67 -50.60
C SER A 105 -14.47 7.87 -50.15
N GLY A 106 -14.47 7.35 -48.93
CA GLY A 106 -13.31 6.74 -48.27
C GLY A 106 -12.28 7.76 -47.79
N GLN A 107 -12.63 9.04 -47.73
CA GLN A 107 -11.75 10.17 -47.40
C GLN A 107 -12.43 11.11 -46.40
N ARG A 108 -11.67 12.07 -45.85
CA ARG A 108 -12.24 13.13 -45.00
C ARG A 108 -13.28 13.92 -45.76
N VAL A 109 -14.38 14.25 -45.09
CA VAL A 109 -15.48 15.02 -45.65
C VAL A 109 -15.62 16.33 -44.86
N PRO A 110 -15.66 17.49 -45.54
CA PRO A 110 -15.87 18.76 -44.87
C PRO A 110 -17.34 18.89 -44.44
N ALA A 111 -17.60 19.70 -43.40
CA ALA A 111 -18.94 19.82 -42.82
C ALA A 111 -19.96 20.35 -43.82
N GLU A 112 -19.52 21.22 -44.73
CA GLU A 112 -20.32 21.84 -45.79
C GLU A 112 -20.94 20.78 -46.70
N THR A 113 -20.18 19.75 -47.10
CA THR A 113 -20.70 18.65 -47.92
C THR A 113 -21.75 17.83 -47.17
N LEU A 114 -21.68 17.73 -45.85
CA LEU A 114 -22.66 17.00 -45.04
C LEU A 114 -24.01 17.75 -44.93
N ARG A 115 -24.03 19.04 -45.28
CA ARG A 115 -25.25 19.86 -45.31
C ARG A 115 -26.11 19.56 -46.53
N GLU A 116 -25.51 19.03 -47.59
CA GLU A 116 -26.20 18.79 -48.85
C GLU A 116 -26.98 17.46 -48.81
N GLY A 117 -28.30 17.49 -49.09
CA GLY A 117 -29.11 16.28 -49.23
C GLY A 117 -28.58 15.28 -50.26
N SER A 118 -27.86 15.76 -51.28
CA SER A 118 -27.18 14.97 -52.32
C SER A 118 -26.15 13.98 -51.74
N TYR A 119 -25.45 14.36 -50.66
CA TYR A 119 -24.49 13.49 -49.98
C TYR A 119 -25.18 12.30 -49.32
N TRP A 120 -26.32 12.54 -48.67
CA TRP A 120 -27.09 11.51 -48.00
C TRP A 120 -27.77 10.57 -48.99
N ALA A 121 -28.26 11.09 -50.12
CA ALA A 121 -28.74 10.26 -51.23
C ALA A 121 -27.61 9.40 -51.81
N SER A 122 -26.41 9.97 -51.95
CA SER A 122 -25.22 9.22 -52.37
C SER A 122 -24.83 8.13 -51.38
N ASN A 123 -24.93 8.38 -50.08
CA ASN A 123 -24.67 7.40 -49.02
C ASN A 123 -25.64 6.21 -49.10
N LEU A 124 -26.91 6.46 -49.42
CA LEU A 124 -27.92 5.42 -49.54
C LEU A 124 -27.63 4.43 -50.69
N VAL A 125 -27.05 4.90 -51.79
CA VAL A 125 -26.94 4.12 -53.04
C VAL A 125 -25.53 3.61 -53.31
N ARG A 126 -24.50 4.37 -52.94
CA ARG A 126 -23.11 4.00 -53.23
C ARG A 126 -22.63 2.94 -52.24
N PRO A 127 -21.71 2.04 -52.66
CA PRO A 127 -21.13 1.07 -51.75
C PRO A 127 -20.40 1.72 -50.57
N VAL A 128 -20.60 1.17 -49.38
CA VAL A 128 -19.95 1.59 -48.13
C VAL A 128 -18.50 1.11 -48.13
N ARG A 129 -17.55 2.05 -48.17
CA ARG A 129 -16.10 1.80 -48.22
C ARG A 129 -15.44 1.83 -46.84
N PHE A 130 -15.96 1.03 -45.91
CA PHE A 130 -15.47 1.01 -44.52
C PHE A 130 -13.98 0.65 -44.43
N LEU A 131 -13.53 -0.39 -45.15
CA LEU A 131 -12.13 -0.79 -45.26
C LEU A 131 -11.21 0.39 -45.65
N GLN A 132 -11.60 1.15 -46.68
CA GLN A 132 -10.82 2.28 -47.17
C GLN A 132 -10.77 3.41 -46.14
N ALA A 133 -11.93 3.78 -45.59
CA ALA A 133 -12.06 4.84 -44.59
C ALA A 133 -11.24 4.53 -43.33
N PHE A 134 -11.36 3.31 -42.80
CA PHE A 134 -10.67 2.90 -41.58
C PHE A 134 -9.15 2.79 -41.79
N ARG A 135 -8.68 2.24 -42.92
CA ARG A 135 -7.23 2.24 -43.24
C ARG A 135 -6.65 3.66 -43.37
N GLY A 136 -7.43 4.60 -43.91
CA GLY A 136 -7.05 6.01 -43.96
C GLY A 136 -6.82 6.63 -42.58
N LEU A 137 -7.50 6.10 -41.55
CA LEU A 137 -7.33 6.50 -40.15
C LEU A 137 -6.09 5.86 -39.50
N LEU A 138 -5.74 4.63 -39.87
CA LEU A 138 -4.63 3.86 -39.28
C LEU A 138 -3.24 4.24 -39.81
N SER A 139 -3.15 5.02 -40.89
CA SER A 139 -1.89 5.29 -41.58
C SER A 139 -0.93 6.13 -40.72
N LYS A 140 0.05 5.47 -40.09
CA LYS A 140 1.19 6.11 -39.39
C LYS A 140 2.04 6.88 -40.40
N ARG A 141 1.74 8.16 -40.62
CA ARG A 141 2.72 9.06 -41.24
C ARG A 141 3.58 9.58 -40.10
N GLY A 142 4.88 9.28 -40.12
CA GLY A 142 5.84 9.91 -39.23
C GLY A 142 5.56 11.42 -39.20
N VAL A 143 5.25 11.94 -38.02
CA VAL A 143 4.79 13.33 -37.85
C VAL A 143 5.98 14.25 -38.02
N VAL A 144 6.32 14.57 -39.27
CA VAL A 144 7.24 15.68 -39.56
C VAL A 144 6.46 16.95 -39.29
N LYS A 145 6.86 17.70 -38.26
CA LYS A 145 6.25 19.00 -37.94
C LYS A 145 6.42 19.94 -39.13
N LYS A 146 5.34 20.15 -39.89
CA LYS A 146 5.27 21.13 -40.97
C LYS A 146 4.73 22.46 -40.46
N LEU A 147 5.30 23.56 -40.93
CA LEU A 147 4.90 24.94 -40.58
C LEU A 147 3.43 25.24 -40.95
N ASP A 148 2.86 24.56 -41.94
CA ASP A 148 1.47 24.68 -42.35
C ASP A 148 0.46 24.01 -41.39
N GLY A 149 0.94 23.37 -40.31
CA GLY A 149 0.09 22.69 -39.33
C GLY A 149 -0.53 21.37 -39.81
N SER A 150 -0.25 20.92 -41.04
CA SER A 150 -0.81 19.68 -41.62
C SER A 150 -0.41 18.42 -40.86
N HIS A 151 0.66 18.47 -40.08
CA HIS A 151 1.07 17.40 -39.18
C HIS A 151 0.10 17.18 -38.01
N ARG A 152 -0.67 18.21 -37.60
CA ARG A 152 -1.74 18.10 -36.58
C ARG A 152 -2.95 17.32 -37.08
N LEU A 153 -3.02 17.10 -38.40
CA LEU A 153 -4.06 16.30 -39.04
C LEU A 153 -3.74 14.80 -38.99
N LEU A 154 -2.54 14.40 -38.57
CA LEU A 154 -2.14 13.01 -38.35
C LEU A 154 -2.41 12.67 -36.89
N MET A 155 -3.48 11.90 -36.64
CA MET A 155 -3.89 11.52 -35.29
C MET A 155 -3.48 10.07 -35.04
N ASP A 156 -2.76 9.82 -33.95
CA ASP A 156 -2.59 8.46 -33.44
C ASP A 156 -3.88 8.05 -32.73
N ILE A 157 -4.61 7.11 -33.33
CA ILE A 157 -5.86 6.60 -32.77
C ILE A 157 -5.52 5.41 -31.90
N THR A 158 -5.76 5.55 -30.60
CA THR A 158 -5.49 4.51 -29.59
C THR A 158 -6.73 3.70 -29.23
N TYR A 159 -7.92 4.27 -29.47
CA TYR A 159 -9.19 3.72 -29.02
C TYR A 159 -10.28 3.84 -30.09
N CYS A 160 -11.07 2.80 -30.28
CA CYS A 160 -12.24 2.77 -31.15
C CYS A 160 -13.50 2.48 -30.34
N LEU A 161 -14.46 3.42 -30.39
CA LEU A 161 -15.78 3.25 -29.81
C LEU A 161 -16.80 3.01 -30.94
N GLU A 162 -17.40 1.82 -30.99
CA GLU A 162 -18.52 1.54 -31.90
C GLU A 162 -19.83 1.97 -31.27
N ILE A 163 -20.42 3.06 -31.79
CA ILE A 163 -21.73 3.53 -31.37
C ILE A 163 -22.79 2.80 -32.21
N GLY A 164 -23.54 1.91 -31.56
CA GLY A 164 -24.62 1.16 -32.18
C GLY A 164 -25.29 0.21 -31.18
N PRO A 165 -26.42 -0.42 -31.54
CA PRO A 165 -27.16 -1.32 -30.64
C PRO A 165 -26.43 -2.66 -30.38
N HIS A 166 -25.34 -2.93 -31.10
CA HIS A 166 -24.48 -4.10 -30.95
C HIS A 166 -23.15 -3.84 -31.67
N GLY A 167 -22.05 -4.45 -31.19
CA GLY A 167 -20.73 -4.43 -31.86
C GLY A 167 -20.69 -5.26 -33.15
N ALA A 168 -21.35 -4.77 -34.20
CA ALA A 168 -21.44 -5.42 -35.51
C ALA A 168 -20.15 -5.28 -36.33
N LEU A 169 -19.33 -4.24 -36.09
CA LEU A 169 -18.08 -3.99 -36.83
C LEU A 169 -16.84 -4.51 -36.10
N ARG A 170 -16.97 -5.11 -34.91
CA ARG A 170 -15.83 -5.68 -34.15
C ARG A 170 -14.97 -6.61 -35.00
N GLY A 171 -15.59 -7.60 -35.66
CA GLY A 171 -14.89 -8.56 -36.52
C GLY A 171 -14.15 -7.88 -37.67
N PRO A 172 -14.86 -7.13 -38.55
CA PRO A 172 -14.22 -6.37 -39.63
C PRO A 172 -13.09 -5.43 -39.17
N THR A 173 -13.27 -4.70 -38.08
CA THR A 173 -12.25 -3.81 -37.52
C THR A 173 -11.02 -4.59 -37.07
N GLN A 174 -11.18 -5.72 -36.38
CA GLN A 174 -10.08 -6.59 -35.98
C GLN A 174 -9.32 -7.16 -37.19
N GLU A 175 -10.03 -7.59 -38.23
CA GLU A 175 -9.42 -8.08 -39.48
C GLU A 175 -8.58 -6.98 -40.16
N ILE A 176 -9.06 -5.73 -40.19
CA ILE A 176 -8.30 -4.60 -40.73
C ILE A 176 -7.04 -4.31 -39.90
N LEU A 177 -7.16 -4.30 -38.57
CA LEU A 177 -6.06 -4.04 -37.65
C LEU A 177 -4.96 -5.11 -37.78
N GLN A 178 -5.35 -6.38 -37.82
CA GLN A 178 -4.43 -7.51 -38.05
C GLN A 178 -3.71 -7.37 -39.40
N ALA A 179 -4.44 -7.02 -40.47
CA ALA A 179 -3.85 -6.81 -41.80
C ALA A 179 -2.94 -5.57 -41.90
N GLN A 180 -2.89 -4.72 -40.87
CA GLN A 180 -1.99 -3.56 -40.79
C GLN A 180 -0.93 -3.71 -39.70
N ASP A 181 -0.87 -4.86 -39.02
CA ASP A 181 -0.01 -5.11 -37.86
C ASP A 181 -0.14 -4.00 -36.80
N GLN A 182 -1.38 -3.62 -36.50
CA GLN A 182 -1.70 -2.60 -35.49
C GLN A 182 -2.60 -3.15 -34.40
N THR A 183 -2.44 -2.61 -33.20
CA THR A 183 -3.27 -2.88 -32.04
C THR A 183 -3.99 -1.61 -31.61
N MET A 184 -5.27 -1.75 -31.25
CA MET A 184 -6.12 -0.65 -30.83
C MET A 184 -7.16 -1.20 -29.87
N SER A 185 -7.42 -0.48 -28.78
CA SER A 185 -8.51 -0.81 -27.87
C SER A 185 -9.85 -0.59 -28.57
N TYR A 186 -10.77 -1.53 -28.43
CA TYR A 186 -12.06 -1.49 -29.11
C TYR A 186 -13.20 -1.74 -28.11
N LEU A 187 -14.18 -0.86 -28.12
CA LEU A 187 -15.36 -0.89 -27.25
C LEU A 187 -16.64 -0.81 -28.06
N ALA A 188 -17.59 -1.69 -27.73
CA ALA A 188 -18.97 -1.60 -28.21
C ALA A 188 -19.86 -1.58 -26.96
N PRO A 189 -20.46 -0.43 -26.59
CA PRO A 189 -21.10 -0.25 -25.30
C PRO A 189 -22.46 -0.93 -25.20
N LEU A 190 -23.08 -1.29 -26.33
CA LEU A 190 -24.33 -2.05 -26.33
C LEU A 190 -24.10 -3.42 -26.95
N GLN A 191 -24.77 -4.42 -26.38
CA GLN A 191 -24.75 -5.79 -26.85
C GLN A 191 -26.16 -6.32 -27.01
N ARG A 192 -26.42 -6.95 -28.15
CA ARG A 192 -27.71 -7.57 -28.46
C ARG A 192 -28.06 -8.60 -27.38
N GLY A 193 -29.26 -8.50 -26.83
CA GLY A 193 -29.77 -9.41 -25.80
C GLY A 193 -29.41 -9.01 -24.37
N LEU A 194 -28.65 -7.94 -24.17
CA LEU A 194 -28.35 -7.37 -22.86
C LEU A 194 -29.09 -6.04 -22.65
N ALA A 195 -29.43 -5.73 -21.39
CA ALA A 195 -30.02 -4.44 -21.05
C ALA A 195 -28.97 -3.34 -21.28
N GLY A 196 -29.32 -2.32 -22.08
CA GLY A 196 -28.36 -1.31 -22.54
C GLY A 196 -27.65 -0.54 -21.43
N VAL A 197 -28.34 -0.29 -20.31
CA VAL A 197 -27.73 0.36 -19.13
C VAL A 197 -26.61 -0.50 -18.54
N ASN A 198 -26.83 -1.81 -18.44
CA ASN A 198 -25.82 -2.72 -17.89
C ASN A 198 -24.63 -2.86 -18.83
N SER A 199 -24.87 -2.95 -20.14
CA SER A 199 -23.78 -3.01 -21.13
C SER A 199 -22.96 -1.73 -21.14
N LEU A 200 -23.59 -0.56 -21.03
CA LEU A 200 -22.88 0.73 -20.99
C LEU A 200 -22.05 0.89 -19.72
N LEU A 201 -22.56 0.47 -18.56
CA LEU A 201 -21.84 0.52 -17.29
C LEU A 201 -20.68 -0.49 -17.21
N GLN A 202 -20.78 -1.61 -17.93
CA GLN A 202 -19.71 -2.60 -18.03
C GLN A 202 -18.64 -2.24 -19.07
N ALA A 203 -18.99 -1.39 -20.04
CA ALA A 203 -18.07 -0.92 -21.07
C ALA A 203 -17.02 0.08 -20.53
N ASP A 204 -17.27 0.63 -19.35
CA ASP A 204 -16.46 1.63 -18.68
C ASP A 204 -15.62 0.97 -17.56
N GLU A 205 -14.59 0.21 -17.96
CA GLU A 205 -13.68 -0.46 -17.02
C GLU A 205 -12.55 0.46 -16.53
N GLU A 206 -12.25 1.57 -17.23
CA GLU A 206 -11.19 2.51 -16.85
C GLU A 206 -11.61 3.98 -17.05
N GLU A 207 -11.58 4.70 -15.93
CA GLU A 207 -11.60 6.15 -15.78
C GLU A 207 -12.91 6.90 -16.10
N GLU A 208 -13.53 7.36 -15.00
CA GLU A 208 -14.60 8.37 -14.96
C GLU A 208 -15.99 7.86 -15.40
N LYS A 209 -16.60 7.05 -14.52
CA LYS A 209 -18.05 6.74 -14.53
C LYS A 209 -18.85 8.01 -14.78
N VAL A 210 -19.23 8.25 -16.03
CA VAL A 210 -20.03 9.40 -16.42
C VAL A 210 -21.34 9.29 -15.66
N ARG A 211 -21.52 10.18 -14.68
CA ARG A 211 -22.73 10.23 -13.85
C ARG A 211 -23.92 10.56 -14.74
N VAL A 212 -24.68 9.53 -15.11
CA VAL A 212 -26.06 9.67 -15.64
C VAL A 212 -27.06 9.79 -14.47
N MET A 213 -26.63 10.31 -13.32
CA MET A 213 -27.51 10.56 -12.18
C MET A 213 -27.78 12.06 -12.05
N PRO A 214 -29.05 12.48 -11.86
CA PRO A 214 -29.35 13.86 -11.57
C PRO A 214 -28.65 14.29 -10.26
N PRO A 215 -28.11 15.52 -10.18
CA PRO A 215 -27.41 16.01 -8.99
C PRO A 215 -28.20 15.91 -7.68
N SER A 216 -29.54 15.91 -7.78
CA SER A 216 -30.47 15.79 -6.65
C SER A 216 -30.47 14.44 -5.94
N ALA A 217 -29.89 13.39 -6.54
CA ALA A 217 -29.85 12.04 -5.97
C ALA A 217 -28.50 11.68 -5.33
N LEU A 218 -27.59 12.65 -5.18
CA LEU A 218 -26.24 12.41 -4.66
C LEU A 218 -26.23 12.47 -3.14
N VAL A 219 -25.82 11.37 -2.52
CA VAL A 219 -25.58 11.28 -1.07
C VAL A 219 -24.06 11.31 -0.84
N SER A 220 -23.61 12.13 0.12
CA SER A 220 -22.21 12.13 0.55
C SER A 220 -21.96 10.90 1.42
N LEU A 221 -21.04 10.03 1.00
CA LEU A 221 -20.58 8.90 1.80
C LEU A 221 -19.37 9.35 2.62
N ALA A 222 -19.54 9.44 3.93
CA ALA A 222 -18.50 9.92 4.86
C ALA A 222 -17.66 8.78 5.46
N ASP A 223 -18.05 7.53 5.23
CA ASP A 223 -17.60 6.32 5.91
C ASP A 223 -16.93 5.31 4.97
N LEU A 224 -16.45 5.76 3.82
CA LEU A 224 -15.69 4.90 2.92
C LEU A 224 -14.34 4.51 3.57
N PRO A 225 -13.94 3.23 3.47
CA PRO A 225 -12.65 2.80 3.96
C PRO A 225 -11.55 3.60 3.24
N SER A 226 -10.57 4.09 4.01
CA SER A 226 -9.40 4.75 3.45
C SER A 226 -8.53 3.76 2.68
N TYR A 227 -7.63 4.29 1.87
CA TYR A 227 -6.61 3.48 1.20
C TYR A 227 -5.84 2.64 2.21
N ALA A 228 -5.83 1.31 2.02
CA ALA A 228 -5.11 0.38 2.88
C ALA A 228 -3.63 0.39 2.52
N TRP A 229 -2.82 1.11 3.30
CA TRP A 229 -1.36 1.09 3.16
C TRP A 229 -0.79 -0.29 3.51
N ASP A 230 0.18 -0.76 2.72
CA ASP A 230 0.93 -1.95 3.05
C ASP A 230 1.96 -1.64 4.16
N HIS A 231 1.66 -2.10 5.37
CA HIS A 231 2.54 -1.98 6.53
C HIS A 231 3.44 -3.23 6.75
N SER A 232 3.55 -4.13 5.75
CA SER A 232 4.38 -5.34 5.83
C SER A 232 5.86 -5.06 6.09
N ARG A 233 6.35 -3.88 5.69
CA ARG A 233 7.71 -3.43 5.93
C ARG A 233 7.73 -2.23 6.87
N ASN A 234 8.51 -2.35 7.94
CA ASN A 234 8.80 -1.22 8.82
C ASN A 234 10.05 -0.48 8.30
N TYR A 235 9.90 0.79 7.94
CA TYR A 235 10.98 1.66 7.47
C TYR A 235 11.61 2.49 8.60
N PHE A 236 11.14 2.32 9.84
CA PHE A 236 11.64 3.05 11.00
C PHE A 236 12.87 2.34 11.60
N LEU A 237 14.04 2.96 11.43
CA LEU A 237 15.29 2.51 12.04
C LEU A 237 15.58 3.32 13.30
N GLU A 238 15.21 2.79 14.46
CA GLU A 238 15.51 3.41 15.75
C GLU A 238 16.75 2.77 16.40
N SER A 239 17.66 3.60 16.90
CA SER A 239 18.82 3.14 17.66
C SER A 239 18.43 2.67 19.07
N ARG A 240 19.18 1.73 19.64
CA ARG A 240 18.98 1.26 21.03
C ARG A 240 18.99 2.42 22.03
N THR A 241 19.92 3.36 21.88
CA THR A 241 20.06 4.55 22.74
C THR A 241 18.84 5.47 22.66
N SER A 242 18.32 5.73 21.44
CA SER A 242 17.06 6.50 21.26
C SER A 242 15.88 5.81 21.93
N ARG A 243 15.75 4.50 21.71
CA ARG A 243 14.69 3.69 22.30
C ARG A 243 14.78 3.70 23.83
N ASN A 244 15.96 3.52 24.40
CA ASN A 244 16.19 3.55 25.85
C ASN A 244 15.88 4.92 26.47
N HIS A 245 16.13 6.02 25.75
CA HIS A 245 15.76 7.35 26.21
C HIS A 245 14.25 7.57 26.22
N ARG A 246 13.54 7.18 25.15
CA ARG A 246 12.08 7.39 25.02
C ARG A 246 11.25 6.40 25.83
N LEU A 247 11.71 5.16 25.95
CA LEU A 247 11.01 4.03 26.55
C LEU A 247 11.81 3.50 27.75
N ARG A 248 12.14 4.39 28.69
CA ARG A 248 12.81 4.02 29.94
C ARG A 248 11.95 3.00 30.70
N ASN A 249 12.58 1.93 31.19
CA ASN A 249 11.88 0.88 31.94
C ASN A 249 11.43 1.37 33.32
N GLU A 250 12.27 2.16 34.00
CA GLU A 250 12.05 2.63 35.36
C GLU A 250 12.01 4.16 35.41
N PRO A 251 11.19 4.75 36.30
CA PRO A 251 11.21 6.18 36.56
C PRO A 251 12.51 6.61 37.25
N ARG A 252 12.82 7.92 37.23
CA ARG A 252 13.95 8.49 37.98
C ARG A 252 13.84 8.10 39.46
N SER A 253 14.80 7.32 39.94
CA SER A 253 14.95 7.05 41.37
C SER A 253 15.37 8.33 42.10
N LYS A 254 14.87 8.56 43.30
CA LYS A 254 15.29 9.71 44.10
C LYS A 254 16.76 9.61 44.53
N LEU A 255 17.24 8.41 44.87
CA LEU A 255 18.62 8.21 45.35
C LEU A 255 19.58 7.96 44.19
N LEU A 256 19.26 7.01 43.29
CA LEU A 256 20.13 6.65 42.16
C LEU A 256 20.01 7.57 40.96
N GLY A 257 18.87 8.23 40.78
CA GLY A 257 18.60 9.05 39.60
C GLY A 257 18.16 8.24 38.39
N GLU A 258 18.65 8.64 37.23
CA GLU A 258 18.26 8.09 35.93
C GLU A 258 19.30 7.12 35.39
N THR A 259 18.86 6.04 34.75
CA THR A 259 19.73 5.11 34.04
C THR A 259 20.41 5.80 32.86
N ALA A 260 21.69 5.52 32.64
CA ALA A 260 22.44 6.03 31.50
C ALA A 260 21.80 5.64 30.16
N VAL A 261 21.82 6.54 29.17
CA VAL A 261 21.13 6.35 27.88
C VAL A 261 21.75 5.19 27.08
N ASP A 262 23.04 4.97 27.24
CA ASP A 262 23.81 3.87 26.66
C ASP A 262 23.72 2.56 27.48
N TRP A 263 22.80 2.48 28.45
CA TRP A 263 22.54 1.38 29.39
C TRP A 263 23.20 0.05 29.04
N ASN A 264 24.10 -0.42 29.90
CA ASN A 264 24.75 -1.70 29.80
C ASN A 264 24.57 -2.45 31.14
N PRO A 265 23.83 -3.56 31.21
CA PRO A 265 23.62 -4.27 32.48
C PRO A 265 24.90 -4.86 33.09
N LEU A 266 25.96 -5.04 32.29
CA LEU A 266 27.27 -5.51 32.79
C LEU A 266 28.09 -4.40 33.44
N ASP A 267 27.82 -3.14 33.09
CA ASP A 267 28.47 -1.94 33.61
C ASP A 267 27.41 -0.85 33.77
N ALA A 268 26.48 -1.11 34.68
CA ALA A 268 25.27 -0.32 34.84
C ALA A 268 25.60 1.02 35.49
N ARG A 269 25.02 2.10 34.96
CA ARG A 269 25.33 3.47 35.38
C ARG A 269 24.06 4.26 35.59
N TRP A 270 24.05 5.04 36.66
CA TRP A 270 23.00 5.99 36.98
C TRP A 270 23.61 7.35 37.23
N GLY A 271 22.93 8.39 36.75
CA GLY A 271 23.27 9.79 37.00
C GLY A 271 22.19 10.47 37.83
N ASN A 272 22.58 11.24 38.84
CA ASN A 272 21.66 12.01 39.66
C ASN A 272 22.26 13.34 40.10
N PHE A 273 21.39 14.27 40.49
CA PHE A 273 21.75 15.44 41.26
C PHE A 273 21.18 15.28 42.67
N LEU A 274 22.04 15.21 43.68
CA LEU A 274 21.61 15.15 45.08
C LEU A 274 21.33 16.57 45.58
N ILE A 275 20.05 16.91 45.69
CA ILE A 275 19.55 18.22 46.10
C ILE A 275 18.83 18.09 47.45
N ARG A 276 19.12 18.99 48.40
CA ARG A 276 18.55 18.97 49.77
C ARG A 276 17.02 19.05 49.78
N SER A 277 16.43 19.85 48.90
CA SER A 277 14.97 19.99 48.80
C SER A 277 14.26 18.71 48.34
N GLU A 278 14.93 17.84 47.56
CA GLU A 278 14.39 16.54 47.15
C GLU A 278 14.50 15.49 48.27
N HIS A 279 15.43 15.69 49.21
CA HIS A 279 15.77 14.77 50.31
C HIS A 279 15.94 15.52 51.64
N PRO A 280 14.84 16.01 52.26
CA PRO A 280 14.95 16.81 53.49
C PRO A 280 15.64 16.08 54.65
N TRP A 281 15.57 14.74 54.68
CA TRP A 281 16.21 13.91 55.70
C TRP A 281 17.76 13.99 55.69
N ILE A 282 18.38 14.45 54.60
CA ILE A 282 19.84 14.62 54.54
C ILE A 282 20.30 15.73 55.49
N GLU A 283 19.47 16.74 55.75
CA GLU A 283 19.84 17.90 56.57
C GLU A 283 20.16 17.56 58.03
N ASP A 284 19.59 16.45 58.50
CA ASP A 284 19.78 15.94 59.86
C ASP A 284 21.15 15.25 60.03
N HIS A 285 21.80 14.81 58.95
CA HIS A 285 23.13 14.22 59.01
C HIS A 285 24.23 15.28 58.92
N ARG A 286 24.42 15.99 60.04
CA ARG A 286 25.36 17.11 60.17
C ARG A 286 26.56 16.73 61.03
N ILE A 287 27.77 16.88 60.48
CA ILE A 287 29.03 16.65 61.19
C ILE A 287 29.81 17.96 61.18
N ASN A 288 30.15 18.49 62.36
CA ASN A 288 30.87 19.76 62.54
C ASN A 288 30.26 20.96 61.79
N GLY A 289 28.93 21.01 61.67
CA GLY A 289 28.22 22.10 60.98
C GLY A 289 27.98 21.87 59.48
N THR A 290 28.63 20.87 58.88
CA THR A 290 28.50 20.55 57.45
C THR A 290 27.51 19.42 57.23
N VAL A 291 26.61 19.59 56.26
CA VAL A 291 25.66 18.55 55.84
C VAL A 291 26.38 17.58 54.91
N LEU A 292 26.51 16.33 55.34
CA LEU A 292 27.19 15.28 54.60
C LEU A 292 26.19 14.21 54.17
N PHE A 293 26.34 13.67 52.97
CA PHE A 293 25.57 12.48 52.58
C PHE A 293 26.00 11.30 53.46
N PRO A 294 25.06 10.63 54.15
CA PRO A 294 25.42 9.56 55.07
C PRO A 294 25.97 8.34 54.32
N ALA A 295 26.95 7.67 54.91
CA ALA A 295 27.46 6.40 54.39
C ALA A 295 26.35 5.36 54.20
N ALA A 296 25.37 5.33 55.10
CA ALA A 296 24.18 4.48 54.97
C ALA A 296 23.35 4.80 53.71
N GLY A 297 23.31 6.06 53.28
CA GLY A 297 22.68 6.46 52.02
C GLY A 297 23.44 5.93 50.80
N MET A 298 24.77 5.92 50.85
CA MET A 298 25.61 5.31 49.80
C MET A 298 25.39 3.80 49.71
N MET A 299 25.23 3.12 50.86
CA MET A 299 24.88 1.68 50.87
C MET A 299 23.46 1.44 50.35
N ALA A 300 22.51 2.32 50.66
CA ALA A 300 21.15 2.24 50.12
C ALA A 300 21.15 2.38 48.59
N MET A 301 21.98 3.26 48.03
CA MET A 301 22.17 3.35 46.57
C MET A 301 22.66 2.02 45.98
N ALA A 302 23.63 1.35 46.62
CA ALA A 302 24.11 0.04 46.16
C ALA A 302 23.01 -1.03 46.19
N VAL A 303 22.22 -1.07 47.27
CA VAL A 303 21.08 -1.99 47.40
C VAL A 303 20.03 -1.74 46.33
N GLU A 304 19.66 -0.48 46.11
CA GLU A 304 18.68 -0.10 45.10
C GLU A 304 19.18 -0.42 43.68
N ALA A 305 20.47 -0.23 43.41
CA ALA A 305 21.07 -0.50 42.10
C ALA A 305 21.03 -2.00 41.82
N MET A 306 21.34 -2.81 42.83
CA MET A 306 21.28 -4.26 42.76
C MET A 306 19.83 -4.76 42.67
N GLN A 307 18.85 -4.08 43.28
CA GLN A 307 17.43 -4.40 43.11
C GLN A 307 16.97 -4.17 41.66
N GLN A 308 17.32 -3.03 41.07
CA GLN A 308 17.00 -2.70 39.67
C GLN A 308 17.70 -3.67 38.69
N GLN A 309 18.93 -4.14 38.98
CA GLN A 309 19.58 -5.20 38.21
C GLN A 309 18.95 -6.58 38.43
N GLY A 310 18.61 -6.92 39.67
CA GLY A 310 18.05 -8.22 40.05
C GLY A 310 16.70 -8.49 39.40
N GLN A 311 15.86 -7.47 39.21
CA GLN A 311 14.60 -7.58 38.46
C GLN A 311 14.81 -7.90 36.98
N HIS A 312 15.98 -7.59 36.41
CA HIS A 312 16.34 -7.94 35.03
C HIS A 312 17.06 -9.30 34.90
N LEU A 313 17.64 -9.83 36.00
CA LEU A 313 18.49 -11.01 36.02
C LEU A 313 17.87 -12.23 36.75
N ALA A 314 16.84 -12.05 37.57
CA ALA A 314 16.28 -13.11 38.39
C ALA A 314 15.12 -13.85 37.68
N ASP A 315 15.23 -15.17 37.55
CA ASP A 315 14.14 -16.12 37.25
C ASP A 315 13.09 -16.15 38.39
N ASP A 316 12.35 -15.06 38.61
CA ASP A 316 11.26 -14.94 39.61
C ASP A 316 11.65 -15.30 41.07
N ARG A 317 12.95 -15.35 41.40
CA ARG A 317 13.42 -15.66 42.76
C ARG A 317 13.23 -14.47 43.69
N ALA A 318 12.60 -14.72 44.85
CA ALA A 318 12.47 -13.72 45.89
C ALA A 318 13.84 -13.32 46.47
N ILE A 319 14.10 -12.03 46.57
CA ILE A 319 15.30 -11.49 47.23
C ILE A 319 15.10 -11.56 48.75
N LEU A 320 15.97 -12.27 49.46
CA LEU A 320 15.92 -12.37 50.92
C LEU A 320 16.79 -11.32 51.63
N GLY A 321 17.85 -10.86 50.97
CA GLY A 321 18.74 -9.84 51.52
C GLY A 321 19.89 -9.48 50.59
N TYR A 322 20.73 -8.58 51.10
CA TYR A 322 21.92 -8.08 50.42
C TYR A 322 23.13 -8.20 51.36
N GLU A 323 24.26 -8.60 50.81
CA GLU A 323 25.53 -8.59 51.51
C GLU A 323 26.44 -7.55 50.87
N LEU A 324 27.04 -6.68 51.68
CA LEU A 324 28.02 -5.70 51.25
C LEU A 324 29.36 -6.02 51.91
N CYS A 325 30.45 -5.97 51.16
CA CYS A 325 31.81 -6.15 51.67
C CYS A 325 32.78 -5.15 51.05
N ASP A 326 33.97 -5.05 51.66
CA ASP A 326 35.08 -4.22 51.17
C ASP A 326 34.69 -2.77 50.89
N ILE A 327 33.79 -2.23 51.72
CA ILE A 327 33.32 -0.86 51.61
C ILE A 327 34.45 0.09 52.00
N SER A 328 34.84 0.94 51.06
CA SER A 328 35.76 2.06 51.26
C SER A 328 35.01 3.38 51.12
N LEU A 329 35.20 4.28 52.09
CA LEU A 329 34.70 5.66 52.05
C LEU A 329 35.92 6.56 51.93
N SER A 330 36.22 6.97 50.69
CA SER A 330 37.46 7.68 50.36
C SER A 330 37.34 9.18 50.67
N THR A 331 36.20 9.78 50.35
CA THR A 331 35.97 11.22 50.49
C THR A 331 34.57 11.47 51.07
N ALA A 332 34.44 12.45 51.95
CA ALA A 332 33.15 12.86 52.49
C ALA A 332 32.36 13.66 51.43
N LEU A 333 31.14 13.21 51.09
CA LEU A 333 30.28 13.89 50.13
C LEU A 333 29.49 15.01 50.80
N VAL A 334 29.93 16.25 50.60
CA VAL A 334 29.23 17.46 51.08
C VAL A 334 28.04 17.75 50.17
N ILE A 335 26.86 17.94 50.76
CA ILE A 335 25.66 18.33 50.01
C ILE A 335 25.46 19.84 50.14
N PRO A 336 25.61 20.63 49.06
CA PRO A 336 25.54 22.08 49.12
C PRO A 336 24.12 22.60 49.36
N ASP A 337 24.02 23.84 49.84
CA ASP A 337 22.75 24.53 50.13
C ASP A 337 22.14 25.28 48.94
N HIS A 338 22.54 24.94 47.72
CA HIS A 338 22.04 25.58 46.50
C HIS A 338 21.21 24.62 45.67
N GLU A 339 20.31 25.18 44.85
CA GLU A 339 19.32 24.43 44.08
C GLU A 339 19.91 23.43 43.07
N ARG A 340 21.17 23.62 42.65
CA ARG A 340 21.84 22.69 41.72
C ARG A 340 22.22 21.33 42.36
N GLY A 341 22.34 21.25 43.69
CA GLY A 341 22.85 20.06 44.36
C GLY A 341 24.25 19.63 43.91
N VAL A 342 24.62 18.38 44.15
CA VAL A 342 25.87 17.78 43.67
C VAL A 342 25.57 16.70 42.64
N GLU A 343 26.25 16.74 41.50
CA GLU A 343 26.14 15.69 40.47
C GLU A 343 26.87 14.44 40.95
N VAL A 344 26.17 13.30 40.90
CA VAL A 344 26.71 12.01 41.28
C VAL A 344 26.47 11.00 40.17
N GLN A 345 27.44 10.11 39.99
CA GLN A 345 27.36 8.97 39.11
C GLN A 345 27.57 7.71 39.94
N PHE A 346 26.57 6.83 39.96
CA PHE A 346 26.68 5.51 40.53
C PHE A 346 26.95 4.51 39.42
N SER A 347 27.93 3.63 39.60
CA SER A 347 28.21 2.52 38.69
C SER A 347 28.18 1.20 39.45
N LEU A 348 27.64 0.17 38.80
CA LEU A 348 27.59 -1.19 39.29
C LEU A 348 28.09 -2.11 38.17
N ARG A 349 29.26 -2.70 38.38
CA ARG A 349 29.89 -3.60 37.42
C ARG A 349 29.68 -5.04 37.88
N CYS A 350 28.91 -5.78 37.10
CA CYS A 350 28.74 -7.21 37.33
C CYS A 350 30.02 -7.93 36.91
N GLN A 351 30.68 -8.64 37.83
CA GLN A 351 31.82 -9.47 37.48
C GLN A 351 31.33 -10.80 36.88
N PRO A 352 31.62 -11.11 35.60
CA PRO A 352 31.24 -12.40 35.02
C PRO A 352 32.21 -13.48 35.51
N GLY A 353 31.78 -14.25 36.50
CA GLY A 353 32.23 -15.64 36.70
C GLY A 353 33.38 -15.89 37.68
N GLY A 354 33.05 -16.70 38.67
CA GLY A 354 33.96 -17.59 39.39
C GLY A 354 33.20 -18.77 40.02
N GLY A 355 32.09 -19.21 39.42
CA GLY A 355 31.28 -20.30 39.97
C GLY A 355 30.05 -20.56 39.10
N ASP A 356 29.94 -21.79 38.63
CA ASP A 356 28.82 -22.32 37.85
C ASP A 356 27.48 -22.16 38.62
N PRO A 357 26.46 -21.47 38.07
CA PRO A 357 25.13 -21.39 38.68
C PRO A 357 24.45 -22.78 38.78
N GLY A 358 25.01 -23.81 38.11
CA GLY A 358 24.60 -25.20 38.20
C GLY A 358 25.23 -26.02 39.34
N SER A 359 26.18 -25.49 40.11
CA SER A 359 26.85 -26.23 41.20
C SER A 359 26.07 -26.23 42.53
N GLY A 360 24.76 -26.47 42.48
CA GLY A 360 23.94 -27.12 43.52
C GLY A 360 24.01 -26.73 45.02
N ARG A 361 24.75 -25.71 45.47
CA ARG A 361 24.86 -25.39 46.91
C ARG A 361 24.98 -23.92 47.32
N ASP A 362 25.20 -22.96 46.42
CA ASP A 362 25.23 -21.54 46.80
C ASP A 362 23.98 -20.81 46.31
N HIS A 363 23.10 -20.45 47.24
CA HIS A 363 21.90 -19.63 47.00
C HIS A 363 22.22 -18.13 46.83
N ARG A 364 23.51 -17.80 46.84
CA ARG A 364 24.05 -16.45 46.79
C ARG A 364 24.35 -16.05 45.35
N GLY A 365 23.93 -14.84 44.99
CA GLY A 365 24.26 -14.20 43.73
C GLY A 365 25.75 -13.83 43.64
N TRP A 366 26.17 -13.43 42.45
CA TRP A 366 27.54 -12.99 42.20
C TRP A 366 27.84 -11.65 42.89
N TRP A 367 29.11 -11.45 43.23
CA TRP A 367 29.61 -10.15 43.67
C TRP A 367 29.67 -9.18 42.49
N SER A 368 29.14 -7.98 42.70
CA SER A 368 29.27 -6.86 41.79
C SER A 368 29.97 -5.72 42.50
N ASP A 369 30.96 -5.13 41.84
CA ASP A 369 31.63 -3.95 42.36
C ASP A 369 30.76 -2.73 42.10
N PHE A 370 30.63 -1.87 43.09
CA PHE A 370 29.99 -0.57 42.93
C PHE A 370 30.95 0.56 43.21
N ARG A 371 30.72 1.69 42.53
CA ARG A 371 31.42 2.95 42.77
C ARG A 371 30.46 4.12 42.68
N LEU A 372 30.57 5.02 43.63
CA LEU A 372 29.93 6.32 43.65
C LEU A 372 30.99 7.38 43.40
N CYS A 373 30.87 8.09 42.28
CA CYS A 373 31.67 9.26 41.97
C CYS A 373 30.81 10.52 42.06
N ALA A 374 31.42 11.63 42.46
CA ALA A 374 30.75 12.94 42.48
C ALA A 374 31.58 13.97 41.71
N TYR A 375 30.89 14.91 41.08
CA TYR A 375 31.51 16.07 40.46
C TYR A 375 31.41 17.25 41.44
N LEU A 376 32.53 17.58 42.10
CA LEU A 376 32.57 18.65 43.09
C LEU A 376 32.81 20.01 42.39
N GLU A 377 32.19 21.08 42.90
CA GLU A 377 32.28 22.41 42.26
C GLU A 377 33.74 22.89 42.16
N GLY A 378 34.25 23.00 40.93
CA GLY A 378 35.61 23.47 40.64
C GLY A 378 36.70 22.39 40.50
N SER A 379 36.33 21.10 40.50
CA SER A 379 37.27 19.96 40.41
C SER A 379 36.99 19.02 39.21
N GLU A 380 37.75 17.92 39.13
CA GLU A 380 37.45 16.73 38.32
C GLU A 380 36.51 15.78 39.09
N TRP A 381 36.08 14.68 38.45
CA TRP A 381 35.31 13.62 39.11
C TRP A 381 36.14 12.95 40.21
N GLU A 382 35.56 12.82 41.40
CA GLU A 382 36.20 12.14 42.54
C GLU A 382 35.42 10.90 42.96
N GLU A 383 36.15 9.83 43.31
CA GLU A 383 35.56 8.63 43.90
C GLU A 383 35.25 8.88 45.38
N ILE A 384 33.97 8.80 45.72
CA ILE A 384 33.46 9.04 47.08
C ILE A 384 33.42 7.73 47.87
N CYS A 385 32.86 6.69 47.24
CA CYS A 385 32.65 5.40 47.88
C CYS A 385 32.80 4.28 46.85
N SER A 386 33.42 3.19 47.26
CA SER A 386 33.49 1.95 46.49
C SER A 386 33.30 0.74 47.41
N GLY A 387 32.93 -0.38 46.83
CA GLY A 387 32.78 -1.64 47.55
C GLY A 387 32.19 -2.72 46.65
N ALA A 388 31.86 -3.87 47.24
CA ALA A 388 31.17 -4.94 46.54
C ALA A 388 29.83 -5.25 47.20
N ILE A 389 28.85 -5.63 46.38
CA ILE A 389 27.51 -6.04 46.82
C ILE A 389 27.09 -7.32 46.09
N ARG A 390 26.40 -8.21 46.80
CA ARG A 390 25.71 -9.38 46.23
C ARG A 390 24.31 -9.55 46.79
N VAL A 391 23.47 -10.23 46.03
CA VAL A 391 22.11 -10.60 46.45
C VAL A 391 22.11 -11.99 47.07
N ASP A 392 21.37 -12.19 48.17
CA ASP A 392 21.01 -13.51 48.67
C ASP A 392 19.59 -13.87 48.22
N PHE A 393 19.46 -14.92 47.42
CA PHE A 393 18.17 -15.42 46.94
C PHE A 393 17.60 -16.54 47.82
N GLY A 394 18.42 -17.14 48.71
CA GLY A 394 18.07 -18.29 49.54
C GLY A 394 17.30 -19.42 48.83
N VAL A 395 16.70 -20.30 49.65
CA VAL A 395 15.70 -21.28 49.19
C VAL A 395 14.34 -20.70 49.58
N ALA A 396 13.51 -20.38 48.58
CA ALA A 396 12.09 -20.17 48.83
C ALA A 396 11.55 -21.45 49.54
N PRO A 397 10.86 -21.35 50.69
CA PRO A 397 10.37 -22.53 51.38
C PRO A 397 9.30 -23.18 50.51
N SER A 398 9.71 -24.15 49.69
CA SER A 398 8.79 -25.14 49.16
C SER A 398 8.24 -25.87 50.38
N GLY A 399 6.93 -25.71 50.59
CA GLY A 399 6.19 -26.52 51.54
C GLY A 399 6.53 -27.99 51.32
N ILE A 400 6.65 -28.75 52.41
CA ILE A 400 7.13 -30.13 52.51
C ILE A 400 8.65 -30.22 52.80
N GLY A 401 9.05 -29.84 54.01
CA GLY A 401 10.41 -30.12 54.52
C GLY A 401 10.75 -29.49 55.87
N THR A 402 9.96 -28.51 56.31
CA THR A 402 10.23 -27.73 57.53
C THR A 402 10.04 -28.48 58.85
N GLN A 403 9.50 -29.70 58.86
CA GLN A 403 9.51 -30.53 60.07
C GLN A 403 10.90 -31.13 60.33
N ARG A 404 11.59 -31.68 59.32
CA ARG A 404 12.87 -32.39 59.56
C ARG A 404 14.08 -31.50 59.83
N VAL A 405 14.14 -30.28 59.25
CA VAL A 405 15.27 -29.35 59.50
C VAL A 405 15.08 -28.55 60.79
N ALA A 406 13.84 -28.23 61.15
CA ALA A 406 13.52 -27.67 62.47
C ALA A 406 13.75 -28.71 63.58
N GLU A 407 13.35 -29.96 63.36
CA GLU A 407 13.65 -31.09 64.25
C GLU A 407 15.17 -31.35 64.34
N ALA A 408 15.94 -31.28 63.26
CA ALA A 408 17.40 -31.44 63.31
C ALA A 408 18.11 -30.32 64.10
N ARG A 409 17.64 -29.07 64.00
CA ARG A 409 18.13 -27.94 64.80
C ARG A 409 17.68 -28.00 66.26
N GLN A 410 16.49 -28.53 66.54
CA GLN A 410 16.03 -28.82 67.91
C GLN A 410 16.76 -30.02 68.53
N HIS A 411 17.07 -31.07 67.77
CA HIS A 411 17.79 -32.26 68.25
C HIS A 411 19.25 -31.93 68.57
N GLN A 412 19.91 -31.08 67.76
CA GLN A 412 21.25 -30.53 68.06
C GLN A 412 21.27 -29.57 69.26
N ARG A 413 20.16 -28.90 69.59
CA ARG A 413 20.03 -28.09 70.81
C ARG A 413 19.71 -28.93 72.04
N SER A 414 18.91 -30.00 71.90
CA SER A 414 18.58 -30.91 73.01
C SER A 414 19.72 -31.85 73.44
N THR A 415 20.70 -32.09 72.57
CA THR A 415 21.87 -32.95 72.87
C THR A 415 23.03 -32.19 73.52
N LYS A 416 22.91 -30.88 73.75
CA LYS A 416 23.91 -30.07 74.48
C LYS A 416 23.59 -29.76 75.94
N ASP A 417 22.35 -29.96 76.39
CA ASP A 417 21.91 -29.66 77.78
C ASP A 417 21.38 -30.89 78.53
N GLY A 418 22.07 -32.03 78.42
CA GLY A 418 21.65 -33.29 79.03
C GLY A 418 22.74 -33.99 79.83
N ARG A 419 23.09 -33.47 81.01
CA ARG A 419 23.77 -34.22 82.10
C ARG A 419 23.42 -33.62 83.47
N PRO A 420 23.35 -34.43 84.53
CA PRO A 420 22.10 -35.05 84.95
C PRO A 420 21.70 -34.64 86.37
N ARG A 421 20.39 -34.59 86.65
CA ARG A 421 19.89 -34.72 88.02
C ARG A 421 19.85 -36.23 88.36
N GLN A 422 20.62 -36.62 89.37
CA GLN A 422 20.51 -37.92 90.03
C GLN A 422 19.75 -37.80 91.36
N PRO A 423 19.23 -38.93 91.90
CA PRO A 423 17.91 -38.99 92.54
C PRO A 423 17.94 -38.87 94.06
N ASP A 424 16.73 -38.75 94.61
CA ASP A 424 16.35 -38.59 96.02
C ASP A 424 17.19 -39.32 97.07
N ARG A 425 17.42 -38.60 98.18
CA ARG A 425 17.10 -39.07 99.53
C ARG A 425 16.39 -37.98 100.31
#